data_AF-A0A5K3F6Z2-F1
#
_entry.id   AF-A0A5K3F6Z2-F1
#
_cell.length_a   1.000
_cell.length_b   1.000
_cell.length_c   1.000
_cell.angle_alpha   90.00
_cell.angle_beta   90.00
_cell.angle_gamma   90.00
#
_symmetry.space_group_name_H-M   'P 1'
#
loop_
_entity.id
_entity.type
_entity.pdbx_description
1 polymer ?
#
loop_
_entity_poly.entity_id
_entity_poly.type
_entity_poly.pdbx_seq_one_letter_code
_entity_poly.pdbx_strand_id
1 'polypeptide(L)'
;MTLKRLNVIAAVASNGGIGKANKLPWKISILFAEPSCNKKRIWTFSPELQRLLKKVCHLWYVINLVPLGRRNAVILGRNTWASIPPKFRPLPNRINVIVSTQLESSFDDSIRLVESLHDDGLVDEVFVIGGSRIYEAALEQKAYPVRIYCTHIMRDFDCDVFFPSLDWQQLRSVKLDTVDSCVKHCGDIEFRFAVYDL
;
A
#
# COMPACT_ATOMS: atom_id res chain seq x y z
N MET A 1 4.14 20.74 9.31
CA MET A 1 5.13 19.77 9.85
C MET A 1 5.74 19.06 8.66
N THR A 2 7.04 18.75 8.65
CA THR A 2 7.64 18.06 7.50
C THR A 2 7.22 16.59 7.38
N LEU A 3 6.89 16.17 6.15
CA LEU A 3 6.66 14.78 5.80
C LEU A 3 7.90 13.93 6.14
N LYS A 4 7.71 12.78 6.80
CA LYS A 4 8.82 12.02 7.40
C LYS A 4 9.37 10.86 6.56
N ARG A 5 8.56 10.31 5.65
CA ARG A 5 8.85 9.12 4.84
C ARG A 5 7.82 8.96 3.73
N LEU A 6 8.13 8.13 2.73
CA LEU A 6 7.12 7.51 1.87
C LEU A 6 6.87 6.07 2.33
N ASN A 7 5.61 5.64 2.35
CA ASN A 7 5.25 4.26 2.67
C ASN A 7 4.85 3.50 1.39
N VAL A 8 5.74 2.69 0.82
CA VAL A 8 5.41 1.80 -0.29
C VAL A 8 4.57 0.63 0.23
N ILE A 9 3.48 0.29 -0.45
CA ILE A 9 2.66 -0.89 -0.15
C ILE A 9 2.55 -1.75 -1.40
N ALA A 10 3.02 -2.99 -1.30
CA ALA A 10 3.06 -3.92 -2.42
C ALA A 10 2.63 -5.34 -2.00
N ALA A 11 2.20 -6.12 -2.99
CA ALA A 11 2.05 -7.57 -2.88
C ALA A 11 2.79 -8.18 -4.08
N VAL A 12 3.69 -9.13 -3.81
CA VAL A 12 4.74 -9.55 -4.76
C VAL A 12 4.84 -11.07 -4.75
N ALA A 13 4.75 -11.70 -5.92
CA ALA A 13 5.00 -13.13 -6.12
C ALA A 13 6.48 -13.50 -5.92
N SER A 14 6.78 -14.78 -5.79
CA SER A 14 8.16 -15.24 -5.54
C SER A 14 9.12 -14.91 -6.70
N ASN A 15 8.63 -14.94 -7.94
CA ASN A 15 9.29 -14.43 -9.14
C ASN A 15 9.28 -12.89 -9.30
N GLY A 16 8.92 -12.12 -8.27
CA GLY A 16 8.84 -10.66 -8.31
C GLY A 16 7.59 -10.09 -9.00
N GLY A 17 6.69 -10.93 -9.52
CA GLY A 17 5.51 -10.50 -10.26
C GLY A 17 4.47 -9.73 -9.42
N ILE A 18 3.85 -8.69 -10.01
CA ILE A 18 2.79 -7.88 -9.37
C ILE A 18 1.52 -7.70 -10.22
N GLY A 19 1.57 -8.03 -11.51
CA GLY A 19 0.45 -7.79 -12.42
C GLY A 19 0.49 -8.65 -13.68
N LYS A 20 -0.71 -8.98 -14.18
CA LYS A 20 -0.93 -9.54 -15.53
C LYS A 20 -2.12 -8.83 -16.17
N ALA A 21 -1.98 -8.32 -17.39
CA ALA A 21 -3.03 -7.69 -18.20
C ALA A 21 -3.85 -6.62 -17.43
N ASN A 22 -3.16 -5.74 -16.71
CA ASN A 22 -3.76 -4.72 -15.80
C ASN A 22 -4.66 -5.29 -14.69
N LYS A 23 -4.40 -6.51 -14.21
CA LYS A 23 -5.08 -7.16 -13.09
C LYS A 23 -4.05 -7.81 -12.15
N LEU A 24 -4.49 -8.12 -10.93
CA LEU A 24 -3.69 -8.93 -10.01
C LEU A 24 -3.65 -10.38 -10.53
N PRO A 25 -2.50 -11.08 -10.52
CA PRO A 25 -2.40 -12.48 -10.97
C PRO A 25 -3.13 -13.47 -10.05
N TRP A 26 -3.34 -13.09 -8.79
CA TRP A 26 -3.87 -13.93 -7.70
C TRP A 26 -5.22 -13.42 -7.16
N LYS A 27 -5.96 -14.32 -6.50
CA LYS A 27 -7.28 -14.04 -5.89
C LYS A 27 -7.26 -14.06 -4.36
N ILE A 28 -6.27 -13.40 -3.75
CA ILE A 28 -6.15 -13.30 -2.29
C ILE A 28 -7.13 -12.22 -1.77
N SER A 29 -8.38 -12.62 -1.49
CA SER A 29 -9.47 -11.72 -1.07
C SER A 29 -9.15 -10.96 0.23
N ILE A 30 -8.47 -11.63 1.16
CA ILE A 30 -8.09 -11.12 2.49
C ILE A 30 -7.13 -9.89 2.45
N LEU A 31 -6.40 -9.64 1.36
CA LEU A 31 -5.57 -8.43 1.23
C LEU A 31 -6.38 -7.14 1.04
N PHE A 32 -7.63 -7.27 0.56
CA PHE A 32 -8.50 -6.15 0.21
C PHE A 32 -9.83 -6.18 1.00
N ALA A 33 -9.96 -7.12 1.93
CA ALA A 33 -11.17 -7.29 2.71
C ALA A 33 -11.31 -6.17 3.74
N GLU A 34 -12.25 -5.25 3.49
CA GLU A 34 -12.91 -4.58 4.61
C GLU A 34 -13.51 -5.66 5.52
N PRO A 35 -13.21 -5.66 6.83
CA PRO A 35 -13.83 -6.60 7.74
C PRO A 35 -15.34 -6.35 7.74
N SER A 36 -16.13 -7.40 7.60
CA SER A 36 -17.59 -7.34 7.43
C SER A 36 -18.35 -6.78 8.64
N CYS A 37 -17.65 -6.41 9.72
CA CYS A 37 -18.21 -5.76 10.90
C CYS A 37 -18.49 -4.27 10.67
N ASN A 38 -19.55 -3.99 9.90
CA ASN A 38 -20.34 -2.74 9.87
C ASN A 38 -19.64 -1.41 9.48
N LYS A 39 -20.30 -0.60 8.66
CA LYS A 39 -19.73 0.60 8.01
C LYS A 39 -19.63 1.85 8.93
N LYS A 40 -19.05 1.72 10.13
CA LYS A 40 -18.82 2.86 11.05
C LYS A 40 -17.38 2.86 11.57
N ARG A 41 -16.82 4.07 11.69
CA ARG A 41 -15.41 4.44 11.96
C ARG A 41 -14.61 3.40 12.77
N ILE A 42 -13.38 3.09 12.33
CA ILE A 42 -12.42 2.19 13.03
C ILE A 42 -12.24 2.55 14.51
N TRP A 43 -12.29 3.85 14.82
CA TRP A 43 -12.31 4.43 16.16
C TRP A 43 -13.46 3.96 17.09
N THR A 44 -14.39 3.14 16.61
CA THR A 44 -15.49 2.54 17.38
C THR A 44 -15.38 1.01 17.55
N PHE A 45 -14.31 0.37 17.05
CA PHE A 45 -14.06 -1.06 17.28
C PHE A 45 -13.38 -1.31 18.64
N SER A 46 -13.72 -2.42 19.30
CA SER A 46 -13.12 -2.82 20.58
C SER A 46 -11.62 -3.13 20.43
N PRO A 47 -10.83 -3.07 21.52
CA PRO A 47 -9.39 -3.38 21.47
C PRO A 47 -9.08 -4.78 20.92
N GLU A 48 -9.91 -5.77 21.20
CA GLU A 48 -9.77 -7.15 20.72
C GLU A 48 -10.01 -7.21 19.20
N LEU A 49 -11.06 -6.55 18.71
CA LEU A 49 -11.35 -6.51 17.28
C LEU A 49 -10.26 -5.74 16.55
N GLN A 50 -9.82 -4.59 17.05
CA GLN A 50 -8.65 -3.88 16.49
C GLN A 50 -7.39 -4.77 16.47
N ARG A 51 -7.16 -5.58 17.51
CA ARG A 51 -6.04 -6.55 17.56
C ARG A 51 -6.21 -7.70 16.56
N LEU A 52 -7.43 -8.11 16.24
CA LEU A 52 -7.72 -9.10 15.21
C LEU A 52 -7.51 -8.51 13.80
N LEU A 53 -8.02 -7.30 13.53
CA LEU A 53 -7.88 -6.63 12.24
C LEU A 53 -6.42 -6.38 11.85
N LYS A 54 -5.58 -5.97 12.81
CA LYS A 54 -4.11 -5.87 12.65
C LYS A 54 -3.48 -7.16 12.10
N LYS A 55 -3.91 -8.33 12.59
CA LYS A 55 -3.36 -9.65 12.23
C LYS A 55 -3.91 -10.23 10.93
N VAL A 56 -5.10 -9.79 10.51
CA VAL A 56 -5.86 -10.37 9.39
C VAL A 56 -5.73 -9.54 8.12
N CYS A 57 -5.91 -8.22 8.21
CA CYS A 57 -5.92 -7.32 7.05
C CYS A 57 -5.01 -6.09 7.32
N HIS A 58 -3.71 -6.36 7.49
CA HIS A 58 -2.72 -5.38 7.93
C HIS A 58 -2.66 -4.13 7.03
N LEU A 59 -2.62 -4.31 5.71
CA LEU A 59 -2.58 -3.22 4.73
C LEU A 59 -3.77 -2.26 4.92
N TRP A 60 -4.98 -2.80 5.00
CA TRP A 60 -6.18 -1.99 5.24
C TRP A 60 -6.11 -1.27 6.60
N TYR A 61 -5.64 -1.94 7.65
CA TYR A 61 -5.55 -1.31 8.97
C TYR A 61 -4.58 -0.11 8.99
N VAL A 62 -3.37 -0.25 8.44
CA VAL A 62 -2.39 0.85 8.37
C VAL A 62 -2.93 2.01 7.52
N ILE A 63 -3.44 1.73 6.31
CA ILE A 63 -3.91 2.78 5.40
C ILE A 63 -5.13 3.55 5.95
N ASN A 64 -5.94 2.96 6.83
CA ASN A 64 -7.13 3.59 7.40
C ASN A 64 -6.96 4.13 8.85
N LEU A 65 -5.82 3.92 9.50
CA LEU A 65 -5.50 4.65 10.74
C LEU A 65 -5.16 6.10 10.41
N VAL A 66 -5.96 7.04 10.90
CA VAL A 66 -5.71 8.47 10.73
C VAL A 66 -6.26 9.29 11.91
N PRO A 67 -5.49 10.23 12.50
CA PRO A 67 -5.96 11.19 13.51
C PRO A 67 -7.19 11.97 13.06
N LEU A 68 -8.03 12.35 14.03
CA LEU A 68 -9.23 13.18 13.79
C LEU A 68 -8.85 14.48 13.07
N GLY A 69 -9.44 14.69 11.89
CA GLY A 69 -9.23 15.86 11.02
C GLY A 69 -8.33 15.61 9.81
N ARG A 70 -7.39 14.65 9.88
CA ARG A 70 -6.48 14.32 8.76
C ARG A 70 -7.04 13.17 7.90
N ARG A 71 -6.43 12.91 6.74
CA ARG A 71 -6.62 11.72 5.88
C ARG A 71 -5.27 11.16 5.46
N ASN A 72 -5.17 9.88 5.11
CA ASN A 72 -3.97 9.37 4.44
C ASN A 72 -4.03 9.66 2.93
N ALA A 73 -2.87 9.92 2.31
CA ALA A 73 -2.74 10.06 0.87
C ALA A 73 -2.35 8.73 0.23
N VAL A 74 -2.89 8.44 -0.96
CA VAL A 74 -2.49 7.30 -1.81
C VAL A 74 -2.08 7.81 -3.18
N ILE A 75 -0.80 7.63 -3.52
CA ILE A 75 -0.22 7.92 -4.83
C ILE A 75 -0.24 6.64 -5.66
N LEU A 76 -0.79 6.70 -6.87
CA LEU A 76 -0.87 5.56 -7.78
C LEU A 76 -0.86 5.95 -9.26
N GLY A 77 -0.40 5.04 -10.11
CA GLY A 77 -0.35 5.24 -11.56
C GLY A 77 -1.70 4.99 -12.24
N ARG A 78 -1.92 5.63 -13.40
CA ARG A 78 -3.16 5.51 -14.21
C ARG A 78 -3.62 4.07 -14.46
N ASN A 79 -2.72 3.11 -14.66
CA ASN A 79 -3.08 1.70 -14.85
C ASN A 79 -3.63 1.05 -13.57
N THR A 80 -3.01 1.32 -12.43
CA THR A 80 -3.48 0.87 -11.11
C THR A 80 -4.82 1.51 -10.75
N TRP A 81 -5.01 2.79 -11.08
CA TRP A 81 -6.32 3.43 -10.97
C TRP A 81 -7.35 2.72 -11.84
N ALA A 82 -7.02 2.40 -13.10
CA ALA A 82 -7.93 1.70 -14.01
C ALA A 82 -8.31 0.28 -13.54
N SER A 83 -7.40 -0.45 -12.88
CA SER A 83 -7.62 -1.84 -12.44
C SER A 83 -8.52 -1.96 -11.19
N ILE A 84 -8.61 -0.93 -10.35
CA ILE A 84 -9.52 -0.91 -9.20
C ILE A 84 -10.98 -0.90 -9.71
N PRO A 85 -11.88 -1.79 -9.24
CA PRO A 85 -13.29 -1.78 -9.63
C PRO A 85 -13.96 -0.42 -9.37
N PRO A 86 -14.81 0.11 -10.28
CA PRO A 86 -15.40 1.45 -10.14
C PRO A 86 -16.12 1.70 -8.80
N LYS A 87 -16.79 0.69 -8.24
CA LYS A 87 -17.46 0.75 -6.93
C LYS A 87 -16.52 1.00 -5.72
N PHE A 88 -15.20 0.95 -5.92
CA PHE A 88 -14.17 1.22 -4.93
C PHE A 88 -13.30 2.44 -5.29
N ARG A 89 -13.69 3.24 -6.31
CA ARG A 89 -13.00 4.48 -6.70
C ARG A 89 -13.87 5.72 -6.46
N PRO A 90 -13.32 6.81 -5.91
CA PRO A 90 -12.02 6.89 -5.23
C PRO A 90 -11.98 5.99 -3.99
N LEU A 91 -10.79 5.57 -3.58
CA LEU A 91 -10.64 4.77 -2.37
C LEU A 91 -11.07 5.64 -1.17
N PRO A 92 -12.09 5.22 -0.38
CA PRO A 92 -12.76 6.10 0.58
C PRO A 92 -11.85 6.55 1.73
N ASN A 93 -12.16 7.69 2.35
CA ASN A 93 -11.41 8.30 3.46
C ASN A 93 -9.93 8.64 3.17
N ARG A 94 -9.50 8.61 1.90
CA ARG A 94 -8.13 8.95 1.46
C ARG A 94 -8.13 10.08 0.44
N ILE A 95 -7.03 10.81 0.38
CA ILE A 95 -6.71 11.67 -0.78
C ILE A 95 -6.08 10.77 -1.84
N ASN A 96 -6.70 10.69 -3.02
CA ASN A 96 -6.26 9.81 -4.10
C ASN A 96 -5.54 10.67 -5.15
N VAL A 97 -4.24 10.42 -5.37
CA VAL A 97 -3.38 11.18 -6.29
C VAL A 97 -2.96 10.29 -7.45
N ILE A 98 -3.38 10.63 -8.67
CA ILE A 98 -3.17 9.79 -9.85
C ILE A 98 -2.05 10.38 -10.73
N VAL A 99 -0.95 9.64 -10.84
CA VAL A 99 0.19 9.95 -11.72
C VAL A 99 -0.13 9.43 -13.12
N SER A 100 -0.07 10.30 -14.13
CA SER A 100 -0.46 9.98 -15.50
C SER A 100 0.19 10.92 -16.51
N THR A 101 0.95 10.36 -17.46
CA THR A 101 1.50 11.11 -18.59
C THR A 101 0.43 11.74 -19.49
N GLN A 102 -0.81 11.25 -19.44
CA GLN A 102 -1.95 11.82 -20.17
C GLN A 102 -2.64 12.98 -19.43
N LEU A 103 -2.22 13.27 -18.19
CA LEU A 103 -2.66 14.40 -17.37
C LEU A 103 -1.47 15.31 -17.03
N GLU A 104 -0.34 15.11 -17.71
CA GLU A 104 0.95 15.78 -17.51
C GLU A 104 1.45 15.79 -16.04
N SER A 105 0.98 14.86 -15.20
CA SER A 105 1.38 14.75 -13.80
C SER A 105 2.57 13.81 -13.61
N SER A 106 3.68 14.33 -13.07
CA SER A 106 4.84 13.54 -12.67
C SER A 106 4.69 12.96 -11.26
N PHE A 107 5.63 12.09 -10.86
CA PHE A 107 5.71 11.62 -9.48
C PHE A 107 6.13 12.74 -8.53
N ASP A 108 7.02 13.63 -8.95
CA ASP A 108 7.51 14.75 -8.13
C ASP A 108 6.41 15.79 -7.89
N ASP A 109 5.49 16.00 -8.84
CA ASP A 109 4.28 16.81 -8.61
C ASP A 109 3.35 16.17 -7.60
N SER A 110 3.26 14.83 -7.60
CA SER A 110 2.48 14.09 -6.63
C SER A 110 3.07 14.17 -5.22
N ILE A 111 4.40 14.27 -5.10
CA ILE A 111 5.12 14.56 -3.85
C ILE A 111 4.79 15.99 -3.39
N ARG A 112 5.08 17.02 -4.22
CA ARG A 112 4.81 18.44 -3.90
C ARG A 112 3.37 18.70 -3.45
N LEU A 113 2.40 18.02 -4.07
CA LEU A 113 0.99 18.11 -3.69
C LEU A 113 0.73 17.51 -2.29
N VAL A 114 1.31 16.36 -1.95
CA VAL A 114 1.10 15.77 -0.61
C VAL A 114 1.94 16.41 0.48
N GLU A 115 3.08 17.04 0.15
CA GLU A 115 3.83 17.92 1.06
C GLU A 115 2.95 19.09 1.51
N SER A 116 2.44 19.89 0.56
CA SER A 116 1.54 21.02 0.85
C SER A 116 0.35 20.59 1.69
N LEU A 117 -0.35 19.52 1.29
CA LEU A 117 -1.50 19.01 2.02
C LEU A 117 -1.16 18.43 3.40
N HIS A 118 0.10 18.03 3.66
CA HIS A 118 0.56 17.57 4.97
C HIS A 118 0.91 18.77 5.89
N ASP A 119 1.47 19.85 5.34
CA ASP A 119 1.69 21.11 6.05
C ASP A 119 0.37 21.84 6.37
N ASP A 120 -0.60 21.85 5.44
CA ASP A 120 -2.00 22.31 5.66
C ASP A 120 -2.76 21.49 6.72
N GLY A 121 -2.17 20.39 7.20
CA GLY A 121 -2.77 19.52 8.21
C GLY A 121 -3.79 18.51 7.66
N LEU A 122 -3.94 18.39 6.34
CA LEU A 122 -4.96 17.55 5.69
C LEU A 122 -4.49 16.11 5.43
N VAL A 123 -3.19 15.89 5.21
CA VAL A 123 -2.56 14.56 5.02
C VAL A 123 -1.83 14.13 6.29
N ASP A 124 -2.02 12.89 6.77
CA ASP A 124 -1.21 12.31 7.84
C ASP A 124 -0.01 11.53 7.27
N GLU A 125 -0.20 10.28 6.83
CA GLU A 125 0.81 9.52 6.09
C GLU A 125 0.54 9.45 4.58
N VAL A 126 1.63 9.35 3.81
CA VAL A 126 1.64 9.16 2.36
C VAL A 126 1.96 7.72 2.03
N PHE A 127 1.15 7.11 1.16
CA PHE A 127 1.32 5.73 0.70
C PHE A 127 1.46 5.66 -0.82
N VAL A 128 2.44 4.88 -1.30
CA VAL A 128 2.60 4.57 -2.73
C VAL A 128 2.09 3.16 -2.98
N ILE A 129 1.04 3.04 -3.80
CA ILE A 129 0.35 1.76 -4.07
C ILE A 129 0.50 1.29 -5.54
N GLY A 130 1.57 1.75 -6.21
CA GLY A 130 2.06 1.22 -7.49
C GLY A 130 1.39 1.76 -8.75
N GLY A 131 1.60 1.17 -9.92
CA GLY A 131 2.40 -0.03 -10.22
C GLY A 131 3.89 0.27 -10.41
N SER A 132 4.60 -0.62 -11.12
CA SER A 132 6.07 -0.64 -11.28
C SER A 132 6.70 0.76 -11.36
N ARG A 133 6.39 1.57 -12.39
CA ARG A 133 6.95 2.92 -12.60
C ARG A 133 6.75 3.92 -11.47
N ILE A 134 5.78 3.69 -10.58
CA ILE A 134 5.53 4.53 -9.40
C ILE A 134 6.28 3.97 -8.18
N TYR A 135 6.48 2.65 -8.11
CA TYR A 135 7.40 2.05 -7.15
C TYR A 135 8.87 2.40 -7.48
N GLU A 136 9.25 2.38 -8.77
CA GLU A 136 10.56 2.82 -9.27
C GLU A 136 10.86 4.24 -8.78
N ALA A 137 10.04 5.21 -9.15
CA ALA A 137 10.20 6.61 -8.72
C ALA A 137 10.17 6.79 -7.19
N ALA A 138 9.38 6.00 -6.46
CA ALA A 138 9.33 6.05 -4.99
C ALA A 138 10.58 5.48 -4.31
N LEU A 139 11.30 4.58 -4.95
CA LEU A 139 12.54 3.95 -4.47
C LEU A 139 13.81 4.68 -4.95
N GLU A 140 13.75 5.36 -6.10
CA GLU A 140 14.86 6.12 -6.68
C GLU A 140 14.98 7.55 -6.12
N GLN A 141 13.86 8.14 -5.65
CA GLN A 141 13.87 9.47 -5.02
C GLN A 141 14.72 9.46 -3.73
N LYS A 142 15.35 10.60 -3.44
CA LYS A 142 16.30 10.76 -2.31
C LYS A 142 15.86 11.82 -1.29
N ALA A 143 14.63 12.31 -1.41
CA ALA A 143 14.07 13.32 -0.51
C ALA A 143 13.55 12.71 0.80
N TYR A 144 13.07 11.46 0.74
CA TYR A 144 12.44 10.77 1.86
C TYR A 144 12.95 9.33 2.02
N PRO A 145 13.18 8.86 3.26
CA PRO A 145 13.38 7.43 3.51
C PRO A 145 12.09 6.66 3.17
N VAL A 146 12.23 5.38 2.83
CA VAL A 146 11.13 4.56 2.29
C VAL A 146 10.84 3.37 3.19
N ARG A 147 9.59 3.27 3.66
CA ARG A 147 9.10 2.07 4.35
C ARG A 147 8.30 1.21 3.38
N ILE A 148 8.76 -0.02 3.12
CA ILE A 148 8.03 -0.99 2.29
C ILE A 148 7.21 -1.92 3.20
N TYR A 149 5.89 -1.89 3.09
CA TYR A 149 5.00 -2.93 3.60
C TYR A 149 4.75 -3.93 2.47
N CYS A 150 5.48 -5.05 2.50
CA CYS A 150 5.38 -6.10 1.48
C CYS A 150 4.47 -7.24 1.96
N THR A 151 3.56 -7.66 1.09
CA THR A 151 2.95 -9.00 1.14
C THR A 151 3.77 -9.92 0.23
N HIS A 152 4.64 -10.74 0.82
CA HIS A 152 5.37 -11.78 0.08
C HIS A 152 4.44 -12.95 -0.18
N ILE A 153 4.19 -13.26 -1.46
CA ILE A 153 3.36 -14.38 -1.89
C ILE A 153 4.29 -15.53 -2.30
N MET A 154 4.14 -16.66 -1.62
CA MET A 154 5.08 -17.78 -1.64
C MET A 154 4.79 -18.74 -2.81
N ARG A 155 4.54 -18.16 -3.99
CA ARG A 155 4.19 -18.86 -5.23
C ARG A 155 4.46 -17.95 -6.43
N ASP A 156 4.78 -18.58 -7.55
CA ASP A 156 4.95 -17.91 -8.85
C ASP A 156 3.65 -17.82 -9.64
N PHE A 157 3.52 -16.74 -10.39
CA PHE A 157 2.41 -16.48 -11.29
C PHE A 157 2.94 -15.92 -12.63
N ASP A 158 2.25 -16.25 -13.72
CA ASP A 158 2.47 -15.57 -15.00
C ASP A 158 2.15 -14.08 -14.85
N CYS A 159 3.13 -13.22 -15.14
CA CYS A 159 3.08 -11.77 -14.94
C CYS A 159 3.63 -11.03 -16.17
N ASP A 160 3.14 -9.82 -16.41
CA ASP A 160 3.69 -8.86 -17.37
C ASP A 160 4.14 -7.54 -16.71
N VAL A 161 3.86 -7.37 -15.41
CA VAL A 161 4.40 -6.29 -14.57
C VAL A 161 5.01 -6.90 -13.31
N PHE A 162 6.22 -6.46 -12.98
CA PHE A 162 7.02 -6.91 -11.83
C PHE A 162 7.21 -5.77 -10.82
N PHE A 163 7.63 -6.10 -9.60
CA PHE A 163 8.12 -5.13 -8.64
C PHE A 163 9.59 -4.76 -8.98
N PRO A 164 10.07 -3.55 -8.67
CA PRO A 164 11.47 -3.19 -8.86
C PRO A 164 12.40 -4.17 -8.13
N SER A 165 13.53 -4.52 -8.76
CA SER A 165 14.46 -5.50 -8.21
C SER A 165 15.13 -4.94 -6.95
N LEU A 166 14.91 -5.60 -5.81
CA LEU A 166 15.51 -5.28 -4.52
C LEU A 166 16.08 -6.57 -3.90
N ASP A 167 17.25 -6.46 -3.28
CA ASP A 167 17.76 -7.54 -2.41
C ASP A 167 17.06 -7.50 -1.06
N TRP A 168 15.96 -8.26 -0.94
CA TRP A 168 15.16 -8.41 0.28
C TRP A 168 15.93 -8.98 1.48
N GLN A 169 17.16 -9.49 1.31
CA GLN A 169 18.03 -9.95 2.40
C GLN A 169 18.91 -8.82 2.95
N GLN A 170 19.31 -7.86 2.10
CA GLN A 170 20.06 -6.66 2.51
C GLN A 170 19.15 -5.58 3.12
N LEU A 171 17.87 -5.56 2.78
CA LEU A 171 16.91 -4.60 3.34
C LEU A 171 16.71 -4.77 4.87
N ARG A 172 16.71 -3.65 5.59
CA ARG A 172 16.49 -3.63 7.04
C ARG A 172 15.07 -4.04 7.40
N SER A 173 14.87 -5.31 7.77
CA SER A 173 13.57 -5.79 8.26
C SER A 173 13.15 -5.09 9.55
N VAL A 174 11.87 -4.73 9.64
CA VAL A 174 11.25 -4.02 10.76
C VAL A 174 10.17 -4.92 11.38
N LYS A 175 10.32 -5.26 12.65
CA LYS A 175 9.25 -5.87 13.45
C LYS A 175 8.36 -4.77 14.01
N LEU A 176 7.05 -4.88 13.80
CA LEU A 176 6.03 -4.00 14.36
C LEU A 176 4.94 -4.89 14.98
N ASP A 177 4.47 -4.59 16.19
CA ASP A 177 3.42 -5.40 16.86
C ASP A 177 2.07 -5.36 16.13
N THR A 178 1.92 -4.47 15.16
CA THR A 178 0.77 -4.39 14.24
C THR A 178 0.89 -5.32 13.04
N VAL A 179 2.07 -5.88 12.76
CA VAL A 179 2.36 -6.80 11.64
C VAL A 179 2.48 -8.22 12.16
N ASP A 180 1.56 -9.09 11.75
CA ASP A 180 1.74 -10.53 11.95
C ASP A 180 2.49 -11.14 10.76
N SER A 181 3.78 -11.42 10.96
CA SER A 181 4.68 -11.96 9.92
C SER A 181 4.62 -13.47 9.75
N CYS A 182 3.74 -14.17 10.46
CA CYS A 182 3.49 -15.60 10.25
C CYS A 182 2.94 -15.86 8.84
N VAL A 183 3.19 -17.07 8.31
CA VAL A 183 2.59 -17.54 7.05
C VAL A 183 1.07 -17.65 7.21
N LYS A 184 0.35 -17.27 6.15
CA LYS A 184 -1.11 -17.20 6.06
C LYS A 184 -1.53 -17.86 4.75
N HIS A 185 -2.66 -18.55 4.78
CA HIS A 185 -3.19 -19.30 3.64
C HIS A 185 -4.50 -18.66 3.16
N CYS A 186 -4.69 -18.56 1.84
CA CYS A 186 -5.94 -18.13 1.22
C CYS A 186 -6.26 -19.07 0.05
N GLY A 187 -6.93 -20.19 0.35
CA GLY A 187 -7.02 -21.31 -0.59
C GLY A 187 -5.66 -21.99 -0.74
N ASP A 188 -5.23 -22.19 -1.98
CA ASP A 188 -3.95 -22.77 -2.40
C ASP A 188 -2.80 -21.75 -2.53
N ILE A 189 -2.93 -20.58 -1.88
CA ILE A 189 -1.95 -19.50 -1.92
C ILE A 189 -1.45 -19.19 -0.50
N GLU A 190 -0.16 -19.41 -0.30
CA GLU A 190 0.59 -19.00 0.89
C GLU A 190 1.15 -17.58 0.73
N PHE A 191 1.11 -16.80 1.80
CA PHE A 191 1.68 -15.45 1.85
C PHE A 191 2.05 -15.06 3.28
N ARG A 192 2.94 -14.06 3.42
CA ARG A 192 3.29 -13.46 4.71
C ARG A 192 3.48 -11.94 4.59
N PHE A 193 3.19 -11.21 5.67
CA PHE A 193 3.50 -9.78 5.73
C PHE A 193 4.94 -9.55 6.23
N ALA A 194 5.61 -8.55 5.66
CA ALA A 194 6.90 -8.07 6.12
C ALA A 194 7.00 -6.55 5.95
N VAL A 195 7.77 -5.90 6.81
CA VAL A 195 8.06 -4.47 6.71
C VAL A 195 9.56 -4.26 6.63
N TYR A 196 9.99 -3.32 5.79
CA TYR A 196 11.39 -2.97 5.55
C TYR A 196 11.54 -1.45 5.59
N ASP A 197 12.66 -0.96 6.08
CA ASP A 197 13.10 0.44 5.92
C ASP A 197 14.28 0.51 4.95
N LEU A 198 14.27 1.54 4.09
CA LEU A 198 15.36 2.03 3.25
C LEU A 198 15.71 3.46 3.70
#